data_AF-A0A941UPF1-F1
#
_entry.id   AF-A0A941UPF1-F1
#
_cell.length_a   1.000
_cell.length_b   1.000
_cell.length_c   1.000
_cell.angle_alpha   90.00
_cell.angle_beta   90.00
_cell.angle_gamma   90.00
#
_symmetry.space_group_name_H-M   'P 1'
#
loop_
_entity.id
_entity.type
_entity.pdbx_description
1 polymer ?
#
loop_
_entity_poly.entity_id
_entity_poly.type
_entity_poly.pdbx_seq_one_letter_code
_entity_poly.pdbx_strand_id
1 'polypeptide(L)' 'YEITRFSWVPEIETVLIDNPDLAPQGCGEPTITAMAGVLANALFDATGVRLTRLPLSPVRVKEISGALVRSSPGL' A
#
# COMPACT_ATOMS: atom_id res chain seq x y z
N TYR A 1 3.51 20.38 2.63
CA TYR A 1 3.02 19.37 1.68
C TYR A 1 4.22 18.56 1.25
N GLU A 2 4.17 17.25 1.41
CA GLU A 2 5.30 16.36 1.10
C GLU A 2 4.93 15.51 -0.12
N ILE A 3 5.82 15.48 -1.10
CA ILE A 3 5.67 14.70 -2.33
C ILE A 3 6.72 13.60 -2.36
N THR A 4 6.38 12.48 -2.98
CA THR A 4 7.31 11.38 -3.24
C THR A 4 8.51 11.86 -4.04
N ARG A 5 9.70 11.42 -3.62
CA ARG A 5 10.96 11.66 -4.33
C ARG A 5 11.28 10.46 -5.23
N PHE A 6 12.05 10.69 -6.30
CA PHE A 6 12.52 9.60 -7.17
C PHE A 6 13.27 8.51 -6.41
N SER A 7 14.03 8.87 -5.38
CA SER A 7 14.76 7.90 -4.54
C SER A 7 13.87 7.01 -3.68
N TRP A 8 12.56 7.23 -3.62
CA TRP A 8 11.61 6.44 -2.85
C TRP A 8 10.77 5.50 -3.73
N VAL A 9 10.88 5.63 -5.05
CA VAL A 9 10.11 4.82 -5.99
C VAL A 9 10.71 3.41 -5.98
N PRO A 10 9.92 2.37 -5.66
CA PRO A 10 10.38 0.99 -5.76
C PRO A 10 10.57 0.60 -7.23
N GLU A 11 11.15 -0.57 -7.48
CA GLU A 11 11.10 -1.16 -8.81
C GLU A 11 9.64 -1.39 -9.22
N ILE A 12 9.29 -1.03 -10.45
CA ILE A 12 7.95 -1.19 -11.02
C ILE A 12 8.07 -2.01 -12.29
N GLU A 13 7.57 -3.23 -12.25
CA GLU A 13 7.37 -4.05 -13.43
C GLU A 13 6.00 -3.74 -14.05
N THR A 14 5.96 -3.49 -15.36
CA THR A 14 4.72 -3.22 -16.08
C THR A 14 4.44 -4.35 -17.05
N VAL A 15 3.27 -4.98 -16.91
CA VAL A 15 2.79 -6.03 -17.81
C VAL A 15 1.63 -5.48 -18.64
N LEU A 16 1.78 -5.48 -19.96
CA LEU A 16 0.70 -5.15 -20.89
C LEU A 16 -0.02 -6.43 -21.28
N ILE A 17 -1.31 -6.51 -20.97
CA ILE A 17 -2.14 -7.65 -21.30
C ILE A 17 -2.72 -7.45 -22.70
N ASP A 18 -2.38 -8.37 -23.61
CA ASP A 18 -2.95 -8.38 -24.96
C ASP A 18 -4.37 -8.92 -24.94
N ASN A 19 -5.30 -8.18 -25.56
CA ASN A 19 -6.70 -8.58 -25.69
C ASN A 19 -7.29 -7.99 -26.98
N PRO A 20 -7.10 -8.67 -28.13
CA PRO A 20 -7.51 -8.15 -29.43
C PRO A 20 -9.03 -8.11 -29.64
N ASP A 21 -9.80 -8.83 -28.82
CA ASP A 21 -11.26 -8.88 -28.91
C ASP A 21 -11.93 -7.63 -28.31
N LEU A 22 -11.17 -6.82 -27.56
CA LEU A 22 -11.66 -5.58 -26.96
C LEU A 22 -11.06 -4.34 -27.66
N ALA A 23 -11.88 -3.32 -27.82
CA ALA A 23 -11.39 -2.01 -28.22
C ALA A 23 -10.43 -1.44 -27.14
N PRO A 24 -9.46 -0.58 -27.51
CA PRO A 24 -8.54 0.03 -26.56
C PRO A 24 -9.24 0.72 -25.39
N GLN A 25 -8.70 0.54 -24.19
CA GLN A 25 -9.24 1.07 -22.93
C GLN A 25 -8.29 2.09 -22.30
N GLY A 26 -8.83 2.97 -21.46
CA GLY A 26 -8.03 3.90 -20.66
C GLY A 26 -7.28 3.19 -19.53
N CYS A 27 -6.00 3.54 -19.34
CA CYS A 27 -5.12 2.90 -18.34
C CYS A 27 -4.57 3.89 -17.27
N GLY A 28 -4.73 5.20 -17.46
CA GLY A 28 -4.14 6.22 -16.58
C GLY A 28 -4.67 6.20 -15.14
N GLU A 29 -5.98 6.17 -14.94
CA GLU A 29 -6.60 6.15 -13.60
C GLU A 29 -6.65 4.74 -12.97
N PRO A 30 -6.97 3.66 -13.73
CA PRO A 30 -7.04 2.32 -13.14
C PRO A 30 -5.72 1.86 -12.51
N THR A 31 -4.58 2.26 -13.07
CA THR A 31 -3.25 1.88 -12.56
C THR A 31 -2.97 2.41 -11.15
N ILE A 32 -3.48 3.59 -10.78
CA ILE A 32 -3.25 4.16 -9.44
C ILE A 32 -4.33 3.76 -8.42
N THR A 33 -5.53 3.40 -8.88
CA THR A 33 -6.71 3.26 -8.01
C THR A 33 -6.52 2.24 -6.88
N ALA A 34 -5.81 1.13 -7.14
CA ALA A 34 -5.59 0.07 -6.16
C ALA A 34 -4.38 0.32 -5.21
N MET A 35 -3.52 1.29 -5.49
CA MET A 35 -2.20 1.39 -4.86
C MET A 35 -2.25 1.55 -3.34
N ALA A 36 -3.18 2.35 -2.81
CA ALA A 36 -3.32 2.53 -1.38
C ALA A 36 -3.70 1.21 -0.65
N GLY A 37 -4.60 0.44 -1.25
CA GLY A 37 -5.05 -0.83 -0.70
C GLY A 37 -3.96 -1.89 -0.74
N VAL A 38 -3.24 -1.99 -1.86
CA VAL A 38 -2.11 -2.92 -2.02
C VAL A 38 -1.03 -2.64 -0.98
N LEU A 39 -0.64 -1.38 -0.79
CA LEU A 39 0.35 -1.01 0.23
C LEU A 39 -0.12 -1.28 1.66
N ALA A 40 -1.40 -1.02 1.98
CA ALA A 40 -1.95 -1.31 3.30
C ALA A 40 -2.02 -2.82 3.58
N ASN A 41 -2.28 -3.64 2.56
CA ASN A 41 -2.25 -5.10 2.67
C ASN A 41 -0.83 -5.62 2.86
N ALA A 42 0.14 -5.13 2.07
CA ALA A 42 1.54 -5.50 2.21
C ALA A 42 2.10 -5.12 3.59
N LEU A 43 1.73 -3.94 4.11
CA LEU A 43 2.11 -3.53 5.47
C LEU A 43 1.54 -4.48 6.53
N PHE A 44 0.25 -4.84 6.43
CA PHE A 44 -0.35 -5.78 7.37
C PHE A 44 0.28 -7.17 7.29
N ASP A 45 0.54 -7.67 6.10
CA ASP A 45 1.22 -8.95 5.89
C ASP A 45 2.61 -8.96 6.55
N ALA A 46 3.39 -7.89 6.34
CA ALA A 46 4.74 -7.77 6.87
C ALA A 46 4.82 -7.52 8.38
N THR A 47 3.77 -6.98 9.02
CA THR A 47 3.87 -6.46 10.40
C THR A 47 2.75 -6.87 11.34
N GLY A 48 1.65 -7.44 10.84
CA GLY A 48 0.40 -7.64 11.57
C GLY A 48 -0.39 -6.36 11.87
N VAL A 49 0.15 -5.17 11.53
CA VAL A 49 -0.49 -3.88 11.81
C VAL A 49 -1.47 -3.52 10.69
N ARG A 50 -2.76 -3.43 11.02
CA ARG A 50 -3.80 -3.02 10.06
C ARG A 50 -4.04 -1.53 10.12
N LEU A 51 -3.79 -0.84 9.01
CA LEU A 51 -4.15 0.57 8.81
C LEU A 51 -5.22 0.69 7.72
N THR A 52 -6.24 1.51 7.99
CA THR A 52 -7.34 1.82 7.04
C THR A 52 -7.43 3.30 6.70
N ARG A 53 -6.46 4.11 7.19
CA ARG A 53 -6.41 5.57 7.00
C ARG A 53 -5.06 5.98 6.43
N LEU A 54 -5.10 6.70 5.30
CA LEU A 54 -3.92 7.29 4.68
C LEU A 54 -3.52 8.62 5.37
N PRO A 55 -2.25 9.04 5.26
CA PRO A 55 -1.11 8.23 4.80
C PRO A 55 -0.73 7.13 5.80
N LEU A 56 -0.11 6.05 5.30
CA LEU A 56 0.47 4.95 6.09
C LEU A 56 1.77 5.39 6.78
N SER A 57 1.70 6.40 7.64
CA SER A 57 2.89 7.04 8.21
C SER A 57 3.58 6.19 9.30
N PRO A 58 4.92 6.29 9.46
CA PRO A 58 5.64 5.55 10.49
C PRO A 58 5.12 5.79 11.92
N VAL A 59 4.62 6.99 12.20
CA VAL A 59 4.04 7.35 13.50
C VAL A 59 2.81 6.47 13.80
N ARG A 60 1.88 6.35 12.84
CA ARG A 60 0.67 5.52 13.00
C ARG A 60 1.01 4.04 13.12
N VAL A 61 1.98 3.56 12.35
CA VAL A 61 2.45 2.17 12.45
C VAL A 61 2.96 1.88 13.85
N LYS A 62 3.80 2.76 14.42
CA LYS A 62 4.34 2.61 15.78
C LYS A 62 3.25 2.68 16.86
N GLU A 63 2.29 3.58 16.73
CA GLU A 63 1.18 3.72 17.68
C GLU A 63 0.36 2.44 17.78
N ILE A 64 -0.04 1.88 16.63
CA ILE A 64 -0.84 0.65 16.59
C ILE A 64 -0.01 -0.57 16.99
N SER A 65 1.23 -0.68 16.52
CA SER A 65 2.13 -1.76 16.93
C SER A 65 2.31 -1.77 18.46
N GLY A 66 2.54 -0.61 19.08
CA GLY A 66 2.62 -0.50 20.54
C GLY A 66 1.33 -0.86 21.25
N ALA A 67 0.17 -0.55 20.67
CA ALA A 67 -1.13 -0.97 21.22
C ALA A 67 -1.32 -2.48 21.15
N LEU A 68 -0.95 -3.12 20.04
CA LEU A 68 -1.02 -4.58 19.84
C LEU A 68 -0.15 -5.34 20.85
N VAL A 69 1.08 -4.86 21.10
CA VAL A 69 1.98 -5.45 22.11
C VAL A 69 1.36 -5.37 23.51
N ARG A 70 0.77 -4.22 23.88
CA ARG A 70 0.14 -4.04 25.20
C ARG A 70 -1.13 -4.87 25.40
N SER A 71 -1.82 -5.25 24.33
CA SER A 71 -3.07 -6.03 24.40
C SER A 71 -2.84 -7.55 24.47
N SER A 72 -1.61 -8.03 24.34
CA SER A 72 -1.31 -9.47 24.41
C SER A 72 -1.13 -9.90 25.87
N PRO A 73 -2.05 -10.69 26.47
CA PRO A 73 -1.92 -11.14 27.85
C PRO A 73 -0.95 -12.33 27.87
N GLY A 74 0.29 -12.12 28.33
CA GLY A 74 1.26 -13.23 28.45
C GLY A 74 2.75 -12.90 28.44
N LEU A 75 3.16 -11.64 28.62
CA LEU A 75 4.54 -11.25 28.96
C LEU A 75 4.54 -10.47 30.28
#